data_AF-A0A7X2BNU3-F1
#
_entry.id   AF-A0A7X2BNU3-F1
#
_cell.length_a   1.000
_cell.length_b   1.000
_cell.length_c   1.000
_cell.angle_alpha   90.00
_cell.angle_beta   90.00
_cell.angle_gamma   90.00
#
_symmetry.space_group_name_H-M   'P 1'
#
loop_
_entity.id
_entity.type
_entity.pdbx_description
1 polymer ?
#
loop_
_entity_poly.entity_id
_entity_poly.type
_entity_poly.pdbx_seq_one_letter_code
_entity_poly.pdbx_strand_id
1 'polypeptide(L)'
;MKLENLYNDIISKEPYNDMDIFFSNHDNFEEVPLISRDSRISRLSELLKQNDTLEFLIGLSVFLLNSIHTISKIKNINKEELFTAITFTSFKSCRANHPIIPNIFIYPNQKKDDNLQKTLMHQQPNEISAELTTIKNHFINCNLDASFIFYESRFHDHTCNDEFIRIFAIPKQQNKQ
;
A
#
# COMPACT_ATOMS: atom_id res chain seq x y z
N MET A 1 8.39 10.67 -21.33
CA MET A 1 8.18 11.29 -20.01
C MET A 1 9.53 11.51 -19.35
N LYS A 2 9.81 12.67 -18.74
CA LYS A 2 11.00 12.88 -17.89
C LYS A 2 10.64 12.61 -16.44
N LEU A 3 11.52 11.93 -15.70
CA LEU A 3 11.31 11.63 -14.28
C LEU A 3 11.14 12.91 -13.44
N GLU A 4 11.91 13.94 -13.74
CA GLU A 4 11.81 15.26 -13.09
C GLU A 4 10.41 15.87 -13.24
N ASN A 5 9.80 15.78 -14.43
CA ASN A 5 8.46 16.29 -14.66
C ASN A 5 7.44 15.52 -13.82
N LEU A 6 7.54 14.19 -13.79
CA LEU A 6 6.68 13.34 -12.97
C LEU A 6 6.79 13.69 -11.49
N TYR A 7 8.02 13.92 -11.02
CA TYR A 7 8.25 14.35 -9.65
C TYR A 7 7.60 15.70 -9.36
N ASN A 8 7.92 16.73 -10.15
CA ASN A 8 7.42 18.09 -9.94
C ASN A 8 5.91 18.22 -10.08
N ASP A 9 5.31 17.45 -10.99
CA ASP A 9 3.88 17.53 -11.28
C ASP A 9 3.02 16.76 -10.30
N ILE A 10 3.53 15.66 -9.77
CA ILE A 10 2.77 14.69 -9.00
C ILE A 10 3.41 14.46 -7.63
N ILE A 11 4.60 13.85 -7.58
CA ILE A 11 5.19 13.34 -6.32
C ILE A 11 5.49 14.46 -5.32
N SER A 12 6.02 15.60 -5.77
CA SER A 12 6.37 16.75 -4.91
C SER A 12 5.17 17.36 -4.19
N LYS A 13 3.95 17.02 -4.61
CA LYS A 13 2.68 17.49 -4.05
C LYS A 13 2.02 16.46 -3.14
N GLU A 14 2.62 15.29 -2.97
CA GLU A 14 2.10 14.24 -2.09
C GLU A 14 2.75 14.32 -0.70
N PRO A 15 2.03 13.88 0.36
CA PRO A 15 2.52 14.03 1.73
C PRO A 15 3.86 13.33 2.00
N TYR A 16 4.10 12.19 1.36
CA TYR A 16 5.34 11.41 1.50
C TYR A 16 6.55 12.03 0.79
N ASN A 17 6.40 13.20 0.15
CA ASN A 17 7.56 13.99 -0.25
C ASN A 17 8.42 14.39 0.96
N ASP A 18 7.80 14.48 2.14
CA ASP A 18 8.50 14.45 3.42
C ASP A 18 8.36 13.04 4.04
N MET A 19 9.47 12.31 4.14
CA MET A 19 9.48 10.93 4.65
C MET A 19 9.23 10.84 6.16
N ASP A 20 9.33 11.95 6.90
CA ASP A 20 9.06 11.96 8.35
C ASP A 20 7.58 11.69 8.68
N ILE A 21 6.68 11.84 7.69
CA ILE A 21 5.26 11.48 7.85
C ILE A 21 5.05 10.01 8.27
N PHE A 22 5.92 9.11 7.83
CA PHE A 22 5.84 7.68 8.15
C PHE A 22 6.34 7.34 9.57
N PHE A 23 6.98 8.31 10.25
CA PHE A 23 7.58 8.14 11.56
C PHE A 23 6.97 9.06 12.62
N SER A 24 5.91 9.78 12.26
CA SER A 24 5.17 10.60 13.20
C SER A 24 4.49 9.71 14.26
N ASN A 25 4.33 10.25 15.48
CA ASN A 25 3.67 9.51 16.56
C ASN A 25 2.19 9.33 16.23
N HIS A 26 1.85 8.16 15.69
CA HIS A 26 0.48 7.75 15.43
C HIS A 26 -0.03 6.90 16.60
N ASP A 27 -1.24 7.18 17.08
CA ASP A 27 -1.88 6.37 18.13
C ASP A 27 -2.52 5.09 17.55
N ASN A 28 -2.78 5.07 16.24
CA ASN A 28 -3.41 3.98 15.48
C ASN A 28 -2.65 3.73 14.16
N PHE A 29 -3.14 2.80 13.34
CA PHE A 29 -2.62 2.66 11.97
C PHE A 29 -2.96 3.89 11.11
N GLU A 30 -2.10 4.17 10.15
CA GLU A 30 -2.28 5.19 9.13
C GLU A 30 -2.18 4.57 7.73
N GLU A 31 -2.96 5.10 6.78
CA GLU A 31 -2.89 4.76 5.37
C GLU A 31 -2.56 6.03 4.57
N VAL A 32 -1.30 6.15 4.14
CA VAL A 32 -0.85 7.28 3.33
C VAL A 32 -1.04 6.94 1.85
N PRO A 33 -1.99 7.56 1.13
CA PRO A 33 -2.21 7.26 -0.28
C PRO A 33 -1.03 7.69 -1.13
N LEU A 34 -0.68 6.89 -2.15
CA LEU A 34 0.36 7.28 -3.11
C LEU A 34 -0.03 8.48 -3.95
N ILE A 35 -1.33 8.67 -4.19
CA ILE A 35 -1.87 9.84 -4.87
C ILE A 35 -3.14 10.25 -4.13
N SER A 36 -3.10 11.40 -3.45
CA SER A 36 -4.22 11.86 -2.62
C SER A 36 -5.32 12.61 -3.37
N ARG A 37 -5.14 12.92 -4.66
CA ARG A 37 -6.13 13.66 -5.47
C ARG A 37 -6.42 13.04 -6.83
N ASP A 38 -7.71 12.87 -7.12
CA ASP A 38 -8.25 12.39 -8.41
C ASP A 38 -7.65 13.10 -9.63
N SER A 39 -7.52 14.42 -9.59
CA SER A 39 -6.93 15.20 -10.69
C SER A 39 -5.49 14.79 -11.04
N ARG A 40 -4.68 14.40 -10.04
CA ARG A 40 -3.29 13.97 -10.26
C ARG A 40 -3.20 12.56 -10.79
N ILE A 41 -4.06 11.66 -10.30
CA ILE A 41 -4.12 10.29 -10.82
C ILE A 41 -4.70 10.24 -12.25
N SER A 42 -5.67 11.12 -12.58
CA SER A 42 -6.11 11.30 -13.97
C SER A 42 -4.97 11.74 -14.88
N ARG A 43 -4.18 12.74 -14.45
CA ARG A 43 -3.00 13.19 -15.21
C ARG A 43 -1.93 12.10 -15.35
N LEU A 44 -1.69 11.30 -14.31
CA LEU A 44 -0.79 10.15 -14.39
C LEU A 44 -1.29 9.10 -15.39
N SER A 45 -2.59 8.83 -15.37
CA SER A 45 -3.24 7.88 -16.27
C SER A 45 -3.21 8.32 -17.73
N GLU A 46 -3.30 9.63 -18.00
CA GLU A 46 -3.10 10.18 -19.35
C GLU A 46 -1.66 9.96 -19.86
N LEU A 47 -0.67 10.00 -18.97
CA LEU A 47 0.74 9.81 -19.33
C LEU A 47 1.11 8.34 -19.53
N LEU A 48 0.54 7.44 -18.73
CA LEU A 48 0.95 6.03 -18.68
C LEU A 48 -0.06 5.05 -19.29
N LYS A 49 -1.33 5.42 -19.46
CA LYS A 49 -2.50 4.52 -19.59
C LYS A 49 -2.88 3.86 -18.26
N GLN A 50 -4.13 3.42 -18.12
CA GLN A 50 -4.70 2.99 -16.82
C GLN A 50 -3.99 1.77 -16.20
N ASN A 51 -3.78 0.68 -16.95
CA ASN A 51 -3.15 -0.53 -16.40
C ASN A 51 -1.70 -0.26 -15.97
N ASP A 52 -0.95 0.45 -16.81
CA ASP A 52 0.44 0.82 -16.55
C ASP A 52 0.56 1.82 -15.38
N THR A 53 -0.51 2.55 -15.06
CA THR A 53 -0.55 3.47 -13.91
C THR A 53 -0.51 2.73 -12.59
N LEU A 54 -1.31 1.69 -12.41
CA LEU A 54 -1.28 0.89 -11.17
C LEU A 54 0.08 0.19 -11.02
N GLU A 55 0.63 -0.37 -12.10
CA GLU A 55 1.94 -1.03 -12.07
C GLU A 55 3.06 -0.04 -11.72
N PHE A 56 3.02 1.17 -12.29
CA PHE A 56 3.92 2.25 -11.89
C PHE A 56 3.78 2.60 -10.41
N LEU A 57 2.55 2.74 -9.90
CA LEU A 57 2.28 3.05 -8.49
C LEU A 57 2.72 1.91 -7.56
N ILE A 58 2.60 0.65 -7.98
CA ILE A 58 3.16 -0.49 -7.24
C ILE A 58 4.68 -0.35 -7.14
N GLY A 59 5.37 -0.09 -8.26
CA GLY A 59 6.82 0.15 -8.25
C GLY A 59 7.23 1.29 -7.32
N LEU A 60 6.51 2.41 -7.36
CA LEU A 60 6.74 3.54 -6.46
C LEU A 60 6.49 3.18 -4.98
N SER A 61 5.46 2.38 -4.71
CA SER A 61 5.14 1.90 -3.35
C SER A 61 6.29 1.05 -2.79
N VAL A 62 6.85 0.16 -3.62
CA VAL A 62 8.01 -0.66 -3.22
C VAL A 62 9.24 0.20 -2.95
N PHE A 63 9.49 1.21 -3.78
CA PHE A 63 10.57 2.18 -3.53
C PHE A 63 10.39 2.90 -2.19
N LEU A 64 9.18 3.36 -1.88
CA LEU A 64 8.87 4.01 -0.61
C LEU A 64 9.02 3.05 0.56
N LEU A 65 8.51 1.83 0.49
CA LEU A 65 8.68 0.82 1.55
C LEU A 65 10.15 0.53 1.85
N ASN A 66 10.98 0.38 0.81
CA ASN A 66 12.42 0.17 0.99
C ASN A 66 13.10 1.39 1.63
N SER A 67 12.66 2.60 1.26
CA SER A 67 13.14 3.86 1.84
C SER A 67 12.75 3.96 3.32
N ILE A 68 11.49 3.69 3.65
CA ILE A 68 10.98 3.63 5.03
C ILE A 68 11.81 2.64 5.83
N HIS A 69 11.98 1.40 5.35
CA HIS A 69 12.76 0.39 6.04
C HIS A 69 14.22 0.82 6.29
N THR A 70 14.82 1.52 5.34
CA THR A 70 16.19 2.04 5.48
C THR A 70 16.26 3.15 6.51
N ILE A 71 15.32 4.10 6.48
CA ILE A 71 15.25 5.21 7.43
C ILE A 71 14.91 4.71 8.84
N SER A 72 14.01 3.74 8.99
CA SER A 72 13.72 3.08 10.28
C SER A 72 14.99 2.58 10.94
N LYS A 73 15.88 1.91 10.18
CA LYS A 73 17.17 1.43 10.70
C LYS A 73 18.05 2.57 11.19
N ILE A 74 18.12 3.67 10.44
CA ILE A 74 18.91 4.85 10.81
C ILE A 74 18.35 5.49 12.10
N LYS A 75 17.02 5.52 12.23
CA LYS A 75 16.31 6.03 13.42
C LYS A 75 16.27 5.03 14.59
N ASN A 76 16.88 3.85 14.45
CA ASN A 76 16.82 2.74 15.43
C ASN A 76 15.39 2.29 15.80
N ILE A 77 14.45 2.39 14.85
CA ILE A 77 13.09 1.88 15.01
C ILE A 77 13.10 0.40 14.62
N ASN A 78 12.78 -0.47 15.57
CA ASN A 78 12.77 -1.90 15.36
C ASN A 78 11.54 -2.34 14.55
N LYS A 79 11.67 -3.47 13.84
CA LYS A 79 10.53 -4.08 13.11
C LYS A 79 9.35 -4.44 14.02
N GLU A 80 9.64 -4.70 15.29
CA GLU A 80 8.63 -4.98 16.29
C GLU A 80 7.85 -3.74 16.69
N GLU A 81 8.38 -2.54 16.44
CA GLU A 81 7.77 -1.25 16.78
C GLU A 81 7.00 -0.64 15.59
N LEU A 82 7.32 -1.05 14.36
CA LEU A 82 6.71 -0.51 13.15
C LEU A 82 6.43 -1.59 12.12
N PHE A 83 5.14 -1.84 11.87
CA PHE A 83 4.69 -2.67 10.78
C PHE A 83 4.36 -1.81 9.56
N THR A 84 4.85 -2.21 8.38
CA THR A 84 4.64 -1.48 7.13
C THR A 84 4.19 -2.42 6.02
N ALA A 85 3.20 -2.02 5.23
CA ALA A 85 2.71 -2.78 4.08
C ALA A 85 2.23 -1.84 2.97
N ILE A 86 1.99 -2.39 1.78
CA ILE A 86 1.18 -1.71 0.76
C ILE A 86 -0.26 -2.17 0.96
N THR A 87 -1.22 -1.26 1.00
CA THR A 87 -2.64 -1.62 1.07
C THR A 87 -3.44 -1.07 -0.09
N PHE A 88 -4.48 -1.82 -0.46
CA PHE A 88 -5.43 -1.48 -1.52
C PHE A 88 -6.83 -1.58 -0.92
N THR A 89 -7.60 -0.49 -1.03
CA THR A 89 -8.93 -0.37 -0.41
C THR A 89 -10.01 0.14 -1.37
N SER A 90 -9.60 0.79 -2.45
CA SER A 90 -10.47 1.46 -3.43
C SER A 90 -10.94 0.54 -4.57
N PHE A 91 -11.54 -0.61 -4.23
CA PHE A 91 -12.10 -1.54 -5.23
C PHE A 91 -13.49 -1.13 -5.72
N LYS A 92 -14.23 -0.35 -4.91
CA LYS A 92 -15.63 -0.01 -5.12
C LYS A 92 -15.89 1.30 -5.85
N SER A 93 -14.87 2.04 -6.30
CA SER A 93 -15.12 3.35 -6.92
C SER A 93 -15.90 3.15 -8.23
N CYS A 94 -17.20 3.47 -8.20
CA CYS A 94 -18.23 3.39 -9.24
C CYS A 94 -17.97 4.20 -10.53
N ARG A 95 -16.70 4.45 -10.87
CA ARG A 95 -16.29 5.05 -12.14
C ARG A 95 -15.41 4.03 -12.83
N ALA A 96 -15.91 3.42 -13.90
CA ALA A 96 -15.32 2.29 -14.63
C ALA A 96 -13.93 2.56 -15.27
N ASN A 97 -13.17 3.54 -14.81
CA ASN A 97 -11.93 4.05 -15.41
C ASN A 97 -10.96 4.68 -14.39
N HIS A 98 -11.18 4.49 -13.09
CA HIS A 98 -10.24 4.99 -12.07
C HIS A 98 -9.27 3.87 -11.70
N PRO A 99 -7.95 4.08 -11.82
CA PRO A 99 -6.99 3.06 -11.40
C PRO A 99 -7.05 2.89 -9.87
N ILE A 100 -6.80 1.68 -9.40
CA ILE A 100 -6.64 1.41 -7.97
C ILE A 100 -5.42 2.20 -7.49
N ILE A 101 -5.54 2.91 -6.37
CA ILE A 101 -4.45 3.69 -5.79
C ILE A 101 -3.92 2.93 -4.58
N PRO A 102 -2.64 2.49 -4.59
CA PRO A 102 -2.03 1.89 -3.42
C PRO A 102 -1.84 2.94 -2.30
N ASN A 103 -1.86 2.47 -1.06
CA ASN A 103 -1.47 3.23 0.12
C ASN A 103 -0.24 2.59 0.75
N ILE A 104 0.56 3.40 1.44
CA ILE A 104 1.52 2.90 2.41
C ILE A 104 0.81 2.81 3.75
N PHE A 105 0.65 1.59 4.24
CA PHE A 105 0.08 1.30 5.55
C PHE A 105 1.18 1.29 6.60
N ILE A 106 1.00 2.09 7.63
CA ILE A 106 1.90 2.19 8.79
C ILE A 106 1.10 1.79 10.02
N TYR A 107 1.61 0.82 10.79
CA TYR A 107 1.03 0.48 12.08
C TYR A 107 2.11 0.51 13.16
N PRO A 108 2.01 1.43 14.14
CA PRO A 108 2.90 1.47 15.27
C PRO A 108 2.57 0.26 16.15
N ASN A 109 3.45 -0.73 16.13
CA ASN A 109 3.24 -2.01 16.77
C ASN A 109 3.69 -1.90 18.25
N GLN A 110 2.99 -1.05 19.02
CA GLN A 110 3.36 -0.66 20.37
C GLN A 110 3.05 -1.75 21.43
N LYS A 111 2.27 -2.78 21.07
CA LYS A 111 1.84 -3.84 22.00
C LYS A 111 2.38 -5.19 21.54
N LYS A 112 3.19 -5.83 22.38
CA LYS A 112 3.84 -7.13 22.11
C LYS A 112 2.86 -8.26 21.73
N ASP A 113 1.60 -8.15 22.14
CA ASP A 113 0.56 -9.16 21.91
C ASP A 113 -0.25 -8.95 20.63
N ASP A 114 -0.17 -7.77 20.01
CA ASP A 114 -1.02 -7.39 18.87
C ASP A 114 -0.30 -7.52 17.54
N ASN A 115 0.10 -8.76 17.20
CA ASN A 115 0.76 -9.03 15.93
C ASN A 115 -0.26 -9.04 14.78
N LEU A 116 -0.50 -7.87 14.19
CA LEU A 116 -1.41 -7.67 13.06
C LEU A 116 -1.19 -8.70 11.94
N GLN A 117 0.06 -9.04 11.62
CA GLN A 117 0.36 -10.04 10.58
C GLN A 117 -0.18 -11.43 10.94
N LYS A 118 -0.04 -11.87 12.21
CA LYS A 118 -0.63 -13.14 12.67
C LYS A 118 -2.15 -13.09 12.61
N THR A 119 -2.76 -11.98 13.03
CA THR A 119 -4.21 -11.79 12.96
C THR A 119 -4.71 -11.91 11.52
N LEU A 120 -4.05 -11.22 10.58
CA LEU A 120 -4.36 -11.33 9.15
C LEU A 120 -4.23 -12.77 8.66
N MET A 121 -3.16 -13.47 9.01
CA MET A 121 -2.96 -14.87 8.62
C MET A 121 -4.07 -15.80 9.11
N HIS A 122 -4.60 -15.59 10.31
CA HIS A 122 -5.68 -16.41 10.88
C HIS A 122 -7.08 -16.06 10.37
N GLN A 123 -7.28 -14.84 9.87
CA GLN A 123 -8.57 -14.33 9.41
C GLN A 123 -8.73 -14.39 7.89
N GLN A 124 -7.94 -15.22 7.20
CA GLN A 124 -8.05 -15.34 5.75
C GLN A 124 -9.36 -16.02 5.33
N PRO A 125 -10.04 -15.49 4.28
CA PRO A 125 -11.20 -16.16 3.72
C PRO A 125 -10.80 -17.52 3.12
N ASN A 126 -11.74 -18.46 3.13
CA ASN A 126 -11.51 -19.81 2.57
C ASN A 126 -11.31 -19.78 1.04
N GLU A 127 -11.87 -18.78 0.36
CA GLU A 127 -11.79 -18.59 -1.07
C GLU A 127 -11.04 -17.30 -1.41
N ILE A 128 -10.25 -17.33 -2.49
CA ILE A 128 -9.52 -16.17 -2.99
C ILE A 128 -10.51 -15.24 -3.71
N SER A 129 -10.60 -13.99 -3.27
CA SER A 129 -11.47 -13.00 -3.90
C SER A 129 -10.98 -12.52 -5.27
N ALA A 130 -11.88 -11.89 -6.03
CA ALA A 130 -11.54 -11.23 -7.28
C ALA A 130 -10.59 -10.04 -7.06
N GLU A 131 -10.75 -9.30 -5.96
CA GLU A 131 -9.89 -8.19 -5.57
C GLU A 131 -8.45 -8.65 -5.30
N LEU A 132 -8.30 -9.70 -4.47
CA LEU A 132 -7.00 -10.29 -4.17
C LEU A 132 -6.32 -10.84 -5.42
N THR A 133 -7.09 -11.51 -6.29
CA THR A 133 -6.58 -12.03 -7.58
C THR A 133 -6.09 -10.90 -8.48
N THR A 134 -6.88 -9.83 -8.60
CA THR A 134 -6.52 -8.65 -9.40
C THR A 134 -5.20 -8.03 -8.92
N ILE A 135 -5.05 -7.80 -7.61
CA ILE A 135 -3.82 -7.23 -7.06
C ILE A 135 -2.62 -8.16 -7.29
N LYS A 136 -2.76 -9.47 -7.05
CA LYS A 136 -1.69 -10.43 -7.31
C LYS A 136 -1.23 -10.41 -8.76
N ASN A 137 -2.16 -10.33 -9.72
CA ASN A 137 -1.82 -10.27 -11.15
C ASN A 137 -0.99 -9.03 -11.50
N HIS A 138 -1.29 -7.86 -10.93
CA HIS A 138 -0.46 -6.67 -11.15
C HIS A 138 0.94 -6.79 -10.54
N PHE A 139 1.09 -7.45 -9.38
CA PHE A 139 2.41 -7.74 -8.83
C PHE A 139 3.19 -8.74 -9.68
N ILE A 140 2.53 -9.73 -10.28
CA ILE A 140 3.15 -10.65 -11.26
C ILE A 140 3.65 -9.86 -12.47
N ASN A 141 2.84 -8.96 -13.04
CA ASN A 141 3.26 -8.11 -14.16
C ASN A 141 4.46 -7.23 -13.82
N CYS A 142 4.57 -6.80 -12.56
CA CYS A 142 5.72 -6.05 -12.06
C CYS A 142 6.94 -6.92 -11.71
N ASN A 143 6.86 -8.26 -11.84
CA ASN A 143 7.87 -9.22 -11.36
C ASN A 143 8.16 -9.14 -9.85
N LEU A 144 7.12 -8.86 -9.04
CA LEU A 144 7.22 -8.65 -7.60
C LEU A 144 6.46 -9.69 -6.77
N ASP A 145 5.74 -10.62 -7.39
CA ASP A 145 4.91 -11.64 -6.70
C ASP A 145 5.72 -12.49 -5.71
N ALA A 146 6.95 -12.87 -6.08
CA ALA A 146 7.82 -13.66 -5.23
C ALA A 146 8.30 -12.89 -3.99
N SER A 147 8.28 -11.55 -4.02
CA SER A 147 8.78 -10.68 -2.94
C SER A 147 7.72 -10.30 -1.91
N PHE A 148 6.46 -10.65 -2.11
CA PHE A 148 5.36 -10.23 -1.24
C PHE A 148 4.48 -11.40 -0.79
N ILE A 149 3.92 -11.28 0.41
CA ILE A 149 2.82 -12.11 0.91
C ILE A 149 1.57 -11.25 0.87
N PHE A 150 0.47 -11.84 0.42
CA PHE A 150 -0.80 -11.13 0.29
C PHE A 150 -1.82 -11.66 1.29
N TYR A 151 -2.49 -10.74 1.97
CA TYR A 151 -3.60 -11.04 2.85
C TYR A 151 -4.79 -10.17 2.52
N GLU A 152 -5.97 -10.70 2.80
CA GLU A 152 -7.23 -9.99 2.65
C GLU A 152 -7.91 -9.81 4.00
N SER A 153 -8.48 -8.64 4.21
CA SER A 153 -9.34 -8.31 5.35
C SER A 153 -10.64 -7.71 4.83
N ARG A 154 -11.77 -8.25 5.28
CA ARG A 154 -13.11 -7.77 4.94
C ARG A 154 -13.82 -7.33 6.21
N PHE A 155 -14.40 -6.14 6.18
CA PHE A 155 -15.22 -5.60 7.25
C PHE A 155 -16.53 -5.12 6.65
N HIS A 156 -17.65 -5.52 7.23
CA HIS A 156 -18.96 -5.02 6.81
C HIS A 156 -19.38 -3.87 7.71
N ASP A 157 -19.46 -2.66 7.16
CA ASP A 157 -20.01 -1.51 7.88
C ASP A 157 -21.54 -1.55 7.80
N HIS A 158 -22.16 -2.00 8.89
CA HIS A 158 -23.62 -2.04 9.03
C HIS A 158 -24.27 -0.64 8.95
N THR A 159 -23.53 0.44 9.23
CA THR A 159 -24.06 1.81 9.20
C THR A 159 -24.31 2.26 7.76
N CYS A 160 -23.40 1.92 6.86
CA CYS A 160 -23.47 2.28 5.45
C CYS A 160 -23.95 1.13 4.55
N ASN A 161 -24.20 -0.06 5.14
CA ASN A 161 -24.45 -1.32 4.44
C ASN A 161 -23.40 -1.61 3.35
N ASP A 162 -22.14 -1.27 3.66
CA ASP A 162 -21.04 -1.31 2.72
C ASP A 162 -19.96 -2.27 3.22
N GLU A 163 -19.59 -3.22 2.37
CA GLU A 163 -18.41 -4.04 2.57
C GLU A 163 -17.13 -3.25 2.27
N PHE A 164 -16.26 -3.13 3.26
CA PHE A 164 -14.93 -2.58 3.13
C PHE A 164 -13.93 -3.74 2.93
N ILE A 165 -13.19 -3.68 1.82
CA ILE A 165 -12.20 -4.69 1.45
C ILE A 165 -10.83 -4.05 1.52
N ARG A 166 -9.89 -4.68 2.23
CA ARG A 166 -8.48 -4.29 2.26
C ARG A 166 -7.60 -5.46 1.86
N ILE A 167 -6.83 -5.27 0.79
CA ILE A 167 -5.76 -6.19 0.41
C ILE A 167 -4.44 -5.63 0.92
N PHE A 168 -3.70 -6.45 1.66
CA PHE A 168 -2.35 -6.16 2.12
C PHE A 168 -1.35 -6.87 1.21
N ALA A 169 -0.33 -6.15 0.74
CA ALA A 169 0.89 -6.71 0.19
C ALA A 169 2.04 -6.42 1.17
N ILE A 170 2.47 -7.46 1.88
CA ILE A 170 3.51 -7.39 2.91
C ILE A 170 4.83 -7.88 2.31
N PRO A 171 5.92 -7.10 2.37
CA PRO A 171 7.23 -7.58 1.92
C PRO A 171 7.60 -8.87 2.64
N LYS A 172 8.00 -9.90 1.89
CA LYS A 172 8.63 -11.08 2.47
C LYS A 172 9.91 -10.62 3.13
N GLN A 173 10.03 -10.87 4.41
CA GLN A 173 11.32 -10.76 5.05
C GLN A 173 12.19 -11.87 4.44
N GLN A 174 13.25 -11.49 3.72
CA GLN A 174 14.33 -12.43 3.48
C GLN A 174 14.86 -12.79 4.86
N ASN A 175 14.49 -13.97 5.35
CA ASN A 175 15.13 -14.54 6.52
C ASN A 175 16.63 -14.54 6.22
N LYS A 176 17.39 -13.78 7.00
CA LYS A 176 18.83 -14.03 7.10
C LYS A 176 18.93 -15.47 7.64
N GLN A 177 19.32 -16.39 6.77
CA GLN A 177 19.92 -17.65 7.19
C GLN A 177 21.22 -17.34 7.92
#